data_AF-A0A2G9RWW2-F1
#
_entry.id   AF-A0A2G9RWW2-F1
#
_cell.length_a   1.000
_cell.length_b   1.000
_cell.length_c   1.000
_cell.angle_alpha   90.00
_cell.angle_beta   90.00
_cell.angle_gamma   90.00
#
_symmetry.space_group_name_H-M   'P 1'
#
loop_
_entity.id
_entity.type
_entity.pdbx_description
1 polymer ?
#
loop_
_entity_poly.entity_id
_entity_poly.type
_entity_poly.pdbx_seq_one_letter_code
_entity_poly.pdbx_strand_id
1 'polypeptide(L)'
;MDLKDLLDGQLQIHAYCENPDIVMCGNKCDLEDQRAVKEEEAKEFAEKYGIPYFETSAADGTNVNKAVETLLDLIMKRMERCVDKSWIPQGVVRSNGHSSTEQLTDEDKEKGKCGC
;
A
#
# COMPACT_ATOMS: atom_id res chain seq x y z
N MET A 1 23.31 16.96 7.02
CA MET A 1 22.30 16.85 5.96
C MET A 1 21.06 16.41 6.69
N ASP A 2 20.06 17.28 6.74
CA ASP A 2 18.80 16.93 7.41
C ASP A 2 18.00 16.00 6.49
N LEU A 3 17.15 15.15 7.05
CA LEU A 3 16.28 14.25 6.26
C LEU A 3 15.45 15.01 5.22
N LYS A 4 15.14 16.28 5.51
CA LYS A 4 14.44 17.18 4.61
C LYS A 4 15.25 17.52 3.36
N ASP A 5 16.55 17.81 3.51
CA ASP A 5 17.44 18.09 2.38
C ASP A 5 17.58 16.87 1.47
N LEU A 6 17.54 15.67 2.05
CA LEU A 6 17.60 14.40 1.33
C LEU A 6 16.35 14.18 0.48
N LEU A 7 15.16 14.43 1.02
CA LEU A 7 13.90 14.23 0.30
C LEU A 7 13.71 15.28 -0.81
N ASP A 8 13.93 16.56 -0.50
CA ASP A 8 13.76 17.66 -1.46
C ASP A 8 14.78 17.54 -2.62
N GLY A 9 16.01 17.08 -2.33
CA GLY A 9 17.05 16.90 -3.34
C GLY A 9 16.90 15.65 -4.22
N GLN A 10 16.39 14.53 -3.69
CA GLN A 10 16.38 13.26 -4.43
C GLN A 10 15.06 13.00 -5.17
N LEU A 11 13.92 13.35 -4.56
CA LEU A 11 12.61 12.98 -5.10
C LEU A 11 12.13 13.96 -6.18
N GLN A 12 12.37 15.26 -5.99
CA GLN A 12 11.87 16.32 -6.87
C GLN A 12 12.63 16.40 -8.20
N ILE A 13 13.89 15.94 -8.24
CA ILE A 13 14.77 16.08 -9.40
C ILE A 13 14.55 14.97 -10.45
N HIS A 14 14.08 13.78 -10.05
CA HIS A 14 14.04 12.61 -10.95
C HIS A 14 12.65 12.02 -11.21
N ALA A 15 11.59 12.52 -10.56
CA ALA A 15 10.24 12.06 -10.84
C ALA A 15 9.69 12.72 -12.12
N TYR A 16 9.59 11.96 -13.22
CA TYR A 16 8.85 12.35 -14.43
C TYR A 16 7.32 12.32 -14.24
N CYS A 17 6.84 12.14 -13.01
CA CYS A 17 5.43 11.96 -12.65
C CYS A 17 5.08 12.91 -11.50
N GLU A 18 3.95 13.60 -11.59
CA GLU A 18 3.49 14.55 -10.56
C GLU A 18 3.27 13.88 -9.20
N ASN A 19 2.82 12.61 -9.19
CA ASN A 19 2.51 11.85 -7.98
C ASN A 19 3.08 10.42 -8.07
N PRO A 20 4.37 10.22 -7.77
CA PRO A 20 4.98 8.90 -7.74
C PRO A 20 4.54 8.10 -6.50
N ASP A 21 4.46 6.76 -6.63
CA ASP A 21 4.37 5.86 -5.49
C ASP A 21 5.76 5.75 -4.84
N ILE A 22 5.85 5.97 -3.53
CA ILE A 22 7.13 6.05 -2.80
C ILE A 22 7.08 5.15 -1.58
N VAL A 23 8.21 4.48 -1.31
CA VAL A 23 8.52 3.84 -0.03
C VAL A 23 9.87 4.37 0.42
N MET A 24 9.97 4.78 1.69
CA MET A 24 11.21 5.26 2.28
C MET A 24 11.95 4.11 2.95
N CYS A 25 13.23 3.95 2.63
CA CYS A 25 14.07 2.89 3.19
C CYS A 25 15.25 3.48 3.97
N GLY A 26 15.30 3.22 5.28
CA GLY A 26 16.49 3.44 6.10
C GLY A 26 17.47 2.29 5.85
N ASN A 27 18.33 2.44 4.85
CA ASN A 27 19.23 1.37 4.44
C ASN A 27 20.46 1.23 5.36
N LYS A 28 21.03 0.03 5.40
CA LYS A 28 22.18 -0.37 6.24
C LYS A 28 21.87 -0.43 7.73
N CYS A 29 20.66 -0.88 8.10
CA CYS A 29 20.27 -1.06 9.49
C CYS A 29 21.13 -2.11 10.24
N ASP A 30 21.93 -2.90 9.53
CA ASP A 30 22.93 -3.82 10.09
C ASP A 30 24.10 -3.09 10.78
N LEU A 31 24.36 -1.82 10.44
CA LEU A 31 25.45 -1.01 10.98
C LEU A 31 25.00 -0.15 12.17
N GLU A 32 24.42 -0.78 13.20
CA GLU A 32 23.86 -0.07 14.36
C GLU A 32 24.88 0.85 15.06
N ASP A 33 26.14 0.41 15.19
CA ASP A 33 27.22 1.20 15.80
C ASP A 33 27.58 2.47 15.01
N GLN A 34 27.18 2.55 13.74
CA GLN A 34 27.39 3.71 12.86
C GLN A 34 26.09 4.46 12.57
N ARG A 35 25.03 4.21 13.36
CA ARG A 35 23.73 4.86 13.18
C ARG A 35 23.86 6.38 13.36
N ALA A 36 23.57 7.10 12.28
CA ALA A 36 23.54 8.56 12.27
C ALA A 36 22.13 9.14 12.48
N VAL A 37 21.09 8.34 12.19
CA VAL A 37 19.68 8.75 12.26
C VAL A 37 18.92 7.74 13.10
N LYS A 38 18.17 8.21 14.09
CA LYS A 38 17.32 7.35 14.92
C LYS A 38 16.14 6.84 14.13
N GLU A 39 15.71 5.62 14.41
CA GLU A 39 14.56 5.03 13.73
C GLU A 39 13.31 5.90 13.92
N GLU A 40 13.07 6.42 15.13
CA GLU A 40 11.90 7.25 15.42
C GLU A 40 11.89 8.54 14.60
N GLU A 41 13.04 9.20 14.43
CA GLU A 41 13.15 10.42 13.64
C GLU A 41 12.81 10.17 12.16
N ALA A 42 13.35 9.08 11.60
CA ALA A 42 13.04 8.69 10.23
C ALA A 42 11.56 8.30 10.07
N LYS A 43 11.01 7.57 11.05
CA LYS A 43 9.61 7.15 11.02
C LYS A 43 8.64 8.34 11.12
N GLU A 44 8.87 9.25 12.06
CA GLU A 44 8.08 10.49 12.19
C GLU A 44 8.14 11.33 10.91
N PHE A 45 9.32 11.41 10.29
CA PHE A 45 9.48 12.08 9.01
C PHE A 45 8.64 11.42 7.91
N ALA A 46 8.68 10.09 7.77
CA ALA A 46 7.87 9.37 6.79
C ALA A 46 6.37 9.54 7.03
N GLU A 47 5.92 9.44 8.28
CA GLU A 47 4.52 9.62 8.68
C GLU A 47 4.00 11.01 8.31
N LYS A 48 4.82 12.06 8.50
CA LYS A 48 4.48 13.43 8.11
C LYS A 48 4.16 13.59 6.63
N TYR A 49 4.80 12.80 5.76
CA TYR A 49 4.55 12.80 4.32
C TYR A 49 3.61 11.67 3.86
N GLY A 50 3.11 10.84 4.79
CA GLY A 50 2.26 9.70 4.47
C GLY A 50 2.98 8.61 3.66
N ILE A 51 4.30 8.48 3.81
CA ILE A 51 5.14 7.54 3.07
C ILE A 51 5.42 6.31 3.95
N PRO A 52 5.21 5.07 3.47
CA PRO A 52 5.63 3.88 4.20
C PRO A 52 7.13 3.86 4.44
N TYR A 53 7.57 3.47 5.64
CA TYR A 53 8.98 3.40 6.03
C TYR A 53 9.40 1.99 6.45
N PHE A 54 10.59 1.58 6.03
CA PHE A 54 11.25 0.35 6.47
C PHE A 54 12.72 0.59 6.78
N GLU A 55 13.21 0.05 7.90
CA GLU A 55 14.63 -0.18 8.09
C GLU A 55 15.04 -1.42 7.28
N THR A 56 16.00 -1.27 6.38
CA THR A 56 16.43 -2.33 5.47
C THR A 56 17.94 -2.55 5.52
N SER A 57 18.38 -3.79 5.28
CA SER A 57 19.79 -4.07 4.97
C SER A 57 19.87 -4.82 3.65
N ALA A 58 20.50 -4.18 2.68
CA ALA A 58 20.84 -4.84 1.41
C ALA A 58 21.92 -5.92 1.58
N ALA A 59 22.68 -5.89 2.68
CA ALA A 59 23.78 -6.83 2.93
C ALA A 59 23.27 -8.19 3.41
N ASP A 60 22.26 -8.21 4.29
CA ASP A 60 21.69 -9.43 4.86
C ASP A 60 20.24 -9.74 4.38
N GLY A 61 19.63 -8.82 3.62
CA GLY A 61 18.28 -8.96 3.07
C GLY A 61 17.16 -8.51 4.02
N THR A 62 17.49 -7.95 5.18
CA THR A 62 16.50 -7.49 6.17
C THR A 62 15.52 -6.51 5.54
N ASN A 63 14.23 -6.87 5.60
CA ASN A 63 13.07 -6.12 5.12
C ASN A 63 13.08 -5.65 3.65
N VAL A 64 14.07 -6.05 2.84
CA VAL A 64 14.14 -5.66 1.42
C VAL A 64 12.89 -6.13 0.67
N ASN A 65 12.49 -7.39 0.85
CA ASN A 65 11.29 -7.93 0.20
C ASN A 65 10.03 -7.16 0.60
N LYS A 66 9.85 -6.88 1.90
CA LYS A 66 8.67 -6.14 2.39
C LYS A 66 8.59 -4.73 1.82
N ALA A 67 9.73 -4.05 1.71
CA ALA A 67 9.78 -2.71 1.12
C ALA A 67 9.38 -2.74 -0.37
N VAL A 68 9.88 -3.72 -1.12
CA VAL A 68 9.53 -3.90 -2.54
C VAL A 68 8.07 -4.32 -2.71
N GLU A 69 7.59 -5.29 -1.94
CA GLU A 69 6.19 -5.74 -1.96
C GLU A 69 5.23 -4.58 -1.65
N THR A 70 5.56 -3.76 -0.64
CA THR A 70 4.75 -2.57 -0.31
C THR A 70 4.70 -1.58 -1.46
N LEU A 71 5.82 -1.34 -2.15
CA LEU A 71 5.85 -0.47 -3.32
C LEU A 71 4.99 -1.04 -4.46
N LEU A 72 5.07 -2.34 -4.71
CA LEU A 72 4.25 -3.02 -5.72
C LEU A 72 2.75 -2.90 -5.38
N ASP A 73 2.38 -3.08 -4.12
CA ASP A 73 0.98 -2.91 -3.67
C ASP A 73 0.46 -1.49 -3.90
N LEU A 74 1.28 -0.47 -3.67
CA LEU A 74 0.91 0.93 -3.96
C LEU A 74 0.64 1.13 -5.46
N ILE A 75 1.53 0.60 -6.30
CA ILE A 75 1.40 0.67 -7.76
C ILE A 75 0.13 -0.05 -8.21
N MET A 76 -0.13 -1.28 -7.72
CA MET A 76 -1.32 -2.05 -8.08
C MET A 76 -2.61 -1.31 -7.68
N LYS A 77 -2.68 -0.78 -6.45
CA LYS A 77 -3.82 0.03 -5.98
C LYS A 77 -4.02 1.30 -6.80
N ARG A 78 -2.94 1.93 -7.28
CA ARG A 78 -3.02 3.07 -8.20
C ARG A 78 -3.57 2.63 -9.55
N MET A 79 -3.08 1.51 -10.10
CA MET A 79 -3.57 0.96 -11.36
C MET A 79 -5.06 0.63 -11.29
N GLU A 80 -5.53 -0.06 -10.24
CA GLU A 80 -6.95 -0.39 -10.04
C GLU A 80 -7.87 0.83 -10.08
N ARG A 81 -7.41 1.97 -9.55
CA ARG A 81 -8.14 3.25 -9.60
C ARG A 81 -8.13 3.90 -10.98
N CYS A 82 -7.10 3.66 -11.78
CA CYS A 82 -6.99 4.16 -13.15
C CYS A 82 -7.67 3.27 -14.18
N VAL A 83 -7.99 2.01 -13.84
CA VAL A 83 -8.88 1.16 -14.64
C VAL A 83 -10.32 1.62 -14.41
N ASP A 84 -10.64 2.79 -14.94
CA ASP A 84 -12.03 3.19 -15.12
C ASP A 84 -12.74 2.15 -15.99
N LYS A 85 -14.00 1.91 -15.65
CA LYS A 85 -14.99 1.02 -16.29
C LYS A 85 -15.32 1.40 -17.76
N SER A 86 -14.41 2.10 -18.43
CA SER A 86 -14.56 2.70 -19.76
C SER A 86 -14.50 1.69 -20.91
N TRP A 87 -14.28 0.40 -20.63
CA TRP A 87 -14.26 -0.64 -21.67
C TRP A 87 -15.28 -1.78 -21.49
N ILE A 88 -16.25 -1.65 -20.59
CA ILE A 88 -17.40 -2.56 -20.57
C ILE A 88 -18.49 -1.94 -21.47
N PRO A 89 -18.77 -2.46 -22.68
CA PRO A 89 -19.90 -1.99 -23.45
C PRO A 89 -21.18 -2.16 -22.62
N GLN A 90 -22.01 -1.11 -22.64
CA GLN A 90 -23.28 -1.03 -21.91
C GLN A 90 -24.18 -2.21 -22.34
N GLY A 91 -24.17 -3.31 -21.58
CA GLY A 91 -24.95 -4.51 -21.90
C GLY A 91 -24.40 -5.86 -21.41
N VAL A 92 -23.17 -5.95 -20.88
CA VAL A 92 -22.56 -7.25 -20.50
C VAL A 92 -22.52 -7.51 -18.98
N VAL A 93 -23.10 -6.64 -18.15
CA VAL A 93 -23.28 -6.96 -16.72
C VAL A 93 -24.43 -7.96 -16.57
N ARG A 94 -24.09 -9.26 -16.58
CA ARG A 94 -24.93 -10.27 -15.95
C ARG A 94 -24.68 -10.18 -14.44
N SER A 95 -25.59 -9.54 -13.74
CA SER A 95 -25.67 -9.59 -12.28
C SER A 95 -25.95 -11.03 -11.85
N ASN A 96 -24.90 -11.79 -11.57
CA ASN A 96 -25.04 -13.11 -10.97
C ASN A 96 -24.01 -13.24 -9.85
N GLY A 97 -24.45 -13.02 -8.60
CA GLY A 97 -23.60 -13.26 -7.44
C GLY A 97 -24.06 -12.55 -6.19
N HIS A 98 -25.25 -12.91 -5.69
CA HIS A 98 -25.57 -12.75 -4.28
C HIS A 98 -24.54 -13.55 -3.47
N SER A 99 -23.78 -12.89 -2.58
CA SER A 99 -23.27 -13.53 -1.37
C SER A 99 -23.25 -12.50 -0.26
N SER A 100 -24.12 -12.76 0.70
CA SER A 100 -24.57 -11.93 1.80
C SER A 100 -23.48 -11.55 2.79
N THR A 101 -23.64 -10.44 3.50
CA THR A 101 -23.75 -10.41 4.98
C THR A 101 -24.33 -9.05 5.36
N GLU A 102 -25.65 -8.90 5.25
CA GLU A 102 -26.38 -7.91 6.05
C GLU A 102 -26.91 -8.57 7.33
N GLN A 103 -27.05 -7.73 8.33
CA GLN A 103 -27.19 -8.02 9.75
C GLN A 103 -28.43 -8.86 10.05
N LEU A 104 -28.25 -9.90 10.87
CA LEU A 104 -29.32 -10.65 11.51
C LEU A 104 -29.89 -9.80 12.65
N THR A 105 -31.13 -9.35 12.52
CA THR A 105 -32.04 -9.19 13.66
C THR A 105 -33.06 -10.30 13.59
N ASP A 106 -33.14 -11.08 14.66
CA ASP A 106 -34.12 -12.13 14.90
C ASP A 106 -35.56 -11.64 14.69
N GLU A 107 -36.39 -12.44 14.01
CA GLU A 107 -37.64 -12.99 14.56
C GLU A 107 -38.44 -13.77 13.49
N ASP A 108 -38.60 -15.06 13.78
CA ASP A 108 -39.73 -15.96 13.54
C ASP A 108 -40.27 -16.33 12.13
N LYS A 109 -40.26 -17.67 11.97
CA LYS A 109 -41.34 -18.57 11.52
C LYS A 109 -41.32 -19.18 10.11
N GLU A 110 -40.98 -20.47 10.16
CA GLU A 110 -41.73 -21.64 9.65
C GLU A 110 -41.90 -21.91 8.15
N LYS A 111 -41.47 -23.14 7.84
CA LYS A 111 -41.97 -24.11 6.84
C LYS A 111 -41.49 -23.95 5.40
N GLY A 112 -40.72 -24.97 5.01
CA GLY A 112 -41.28 -25.91 4.04
C GLY A 112 -40.40 -26.26 2.84
N LYS A 113 -39.78 -27.44 2.96
CA LYS A 113 -39.65 -28.45 1.90
C LYS A 113 -38.80 -28.08 0.68
N CYS A 114 -37.56 -28.58 0.71
CA CYS A 114 -36.71 -28.83 -0.44
C CYS A 114 -37.43 -29.73 -1.48
N GLY A 115 -37.28 -29.38 -2.76
CA GLY A 115 -37.63 -30.21 -3.90
C GLY A 115 -37.02 -29.63 -5.17
N CYS A 116 -36.25 -30.50 -5.85
CA CYS A 116 -35.54 -30.41 -7.14
C CYS A 116 -34.23 -29.60 -7.24
#